data_AF-A0A7R9BCI4-F1
#
_entry.id   AF-A0A7R9BCI4-F1
#
_cell.length_a   1.000
_cell.length_b   1.000
_cell.length_c   1.000
_cell.angle_alpha   90.00
_cell.angle_beta   90.00
_cell.angle_gamma   90.00
#
_symmetry.space_group_name_H-M   'P 1'
#
loop_
_entity.id
_entity.type
_entity.pdbx_description
1 polymer ?
#
loop_
_entity_poly.entity_id
_entity_poly.type
_entity_poly.pdbx_seq_one_letter_code
_entity_poly.pdbx_strand_id
1 'polypeptide(L)'
;TGEAGKTDSCTLGKTLCHSKSHCVDHVTGFCCHCHSGYYGNGFNCLKEGIPLRVNGKVSGIVNGQEFSQLDLQSYVVTSDGRTYTAISRVQSTIGYDMQTLNVLGGVIGWLFARPLNKASNGYALTGA
;
A
#
# COMPACT_ATOMS: atom_id res chain seq x y z
N THR A 1 23.97 15.17 -27.36
CA THR A 1 23.95 15.77 -26.00
C THR A 1 22.50 15.80 -25.55
N GLY A 2 22.08 14.85 -24.71
CA GLY A 2 20.68 14.74 -24.29
C GLY A 2 20.35 15.82 -23.25
N GLU A 3 19.42 16.70 -23.58
CA GLU A 3 18.83 17.66 -22.64
C GLU A 3 17.99 16.89 -21.60
N ALA A 4 18.46 16.82 -20.36
CA ALA A 4 17.62 16.51 -19.22
C ALA A 4 16.59 17.63 -19.09
N GLY A 5 15.30 17.27 -19.10
CA GLY A 5 14.21 18.21 -19.05
C GLY A 5 14.29 19.06 -17.78
N LYS A 6 13.97 20.34 -17.90
CA LYS A 6 13.98 21.35 -16.83
C LYS A 6 12.97 21.09 -15.68
N THR A 7 12.45 19.88 -15.57
CA THR A 7 11.40 19.40 -14.64
C THR A 7 11.96 18.42 -13.59
N ASP A 8 13.27 18.17 -13.60
CA ASP A 8 13.91 16.99 -13.01
C ASP A 8 14.74 17.33 -11.75
N SER A 9 14.34 18.34 -10.97
CA SER A 9 15.04 18.71 -9.73
C SER A 9 14.09 19.03 -8.58
N CYS A 10 14.60 19.01 -7.35
CA CYS A 10 13.87 19.30 -6.13
C CYS A 10 13.29 20.71 -6.07
N THR A 11 13.81 21.65 -6.85
CA THR A 11 13.26 23.00 -6.97
C THR A 11 11.79 22.96 -7.40
N LEU A 12 11.43 22.01 -8.28
CA LEU A 12 10.06 21.79 -8.74
C LEU A 12 9.44 20.53 -8.11
N GLY A 13 10.23 19.47 -7.93
CA GLY A 13 9.77 18.16 -7.44
C GLY A 13 9.40 18.10 -5.96
N LYS A 14 9.81 19.08 -5.14
CA LYS A 14 9.53 19.08 -3.69
C LYS A 14 8.03 19.06 -3.37
N THR A 15 7.18 19.65 -4.21
CA THR A 15 5.72 19.65 -4.03
C THR A 15 5.08 18.29 -4.36
N LEU A 16 5.79 17.43 -5.10
CA LEU A 16 5.35 16.07 -5.42
C LEU A 16 5.70 15.08 -4.30
N CYS A 17 6.74 15.37 -3.51
CA CYS A 17 7.11 14.56 -2.35
C CYS A 17 6.06 14.64 -1.24
N HIS A 18 5.93 13.56 -0.46
CA HIS A 18 5.10 13.56 0.73
C HIS A 18 5.51 14.65 1.73
N SER A 19 4.56 15.17 2.50
CA SER A 19 4.85 16.15 3.56
C SER A 19 5.77 15.63 4.69
N LYS A 20 5.97 14.30 4.75
CA LYS A 20 6.86 13.59 5.68
C LYS A 20 8.05 12.95 4.97
N SER A 21 8.49 13.53 3.86
CA SER A 21 9.71 13.16 3.16
C SER A 21 10.54 14.39 2.80
N HIS A 22 11.79 14.13 2.42
CA HIS A 22 12.70 15.10 1.84
C HIS A 22 12.98 14.74 0.38
N CYS A 23 13.22 15.76 -0.43
CA CYS A 23 13.61 15.61 -1.82
C CYS A 23 15.14 15.59 -1.94
N VAL A 24 15.67 14.71 -2.79
CA VAL A 24 17.10 14.59 -3.09
C VAL A 24 17.31 14.68 -4.60
N ASP A 25 18.15 15.60 -5.03
CA ASP A 25 18.55 15.76 -6.42
C ASP A 25 19.54 14.67 -6.86
N HIS A 26 19.38 14.22 -8.09
CA HIS A 26 20.24 13.26 -8.78
C HIS A 26 20.59 13.78 -10.18
N VAL A 27 21.59 13.16 -10.81
CA VAL A 27 22.07 13.55 -12.15
C VAL A 27 20.94 13.50 -13.21
N THR A 28 19.97 12.60 -13.02
CA THR A 28 18.90 12.34 -13.99
C THR A 28 17.50 12.70 -13.47
N GLY A 29 17.37 13.41 -12.34
CA GLY A 29 16.07 13.55 -11.68
C GLY A 29 16.14 13.92 -10.22
N PHE A 30 15.03 13.72 -9.52
CA PHE A 30 14.98 13.75 -8.06
C PHE A 30 14.32 12.49 -7.51
N CYS A 31 14.60 12.18 -6.25
CA CYS A 31 13.89 11.15 -5.49
C CYS A 31 13.34 11.74 -4.19
N CYS A 32 12.27 11.14 -3.68
CA CYS A 32 11.72 11.46 -2.37
C CYS A 32 12.11 10.37 -1.38
N HIS A 33 12.47 10.75 -0.15
CA HIS A 33 12.83 9.83 0.91
C HIS A 33 12.07 10.17 2.19
N CYS A 34 11.32 9.21 2.75
CA CYS A 34 10.58 9.43 3.99
C CYS A 34 11.53 9.85 5.13
N HIS A 35 11.05 10.72 6.00
CA HIS A 35 11.78 11.13 7.20
C HIS A 35 11.95 9.95 8.17
N SER A 36 12.91 10.06 9.09
CA SER A 36 13.08 9.07 10.18
C SER A 36 11.77 8.88 10.97
N GLY A 37 11.44 7.63 11.28
CA GLY A 37 10.17 7.24 11.90
C GLY A 37 8.99 7.14 10.92
N TYR A 38 9.24 7.29 9.61
CA TYR A 38 8.29 7.07 8.54
C TYR A 38 8.87 6.14 7.47
N TYR A 39 8.01 5.36 6.83
CA TYR A 39 8.38 4.45 5.74
C TYR A 39 7.40 4.54 4.57
N GLY A 40 7.86 4.14 3.38
CA GLY A 40 7.12 4.26 2.12
C GLY A 40 8.07 4.57 0.96
N ASN A 41 7.50 4.91 -0.19
CA ASN A 41 8.27 5.21 -1.41
C ASN A 41 8.69 6.69 -1.51
N GLY A 42 8.53 7.47 -0.44
CA GLY A 42 8.85 8.91 -0.39
C GLY A 42 7.77 9.83 -0.94
N PHE A 43 6.95 9.36 -1.89
CA PHE A 43 5.77 10.07 -2.38
C PHE A 43 4.56 9.82 -1.47
N ASN A 44 4.51 8.65 -0.85
CA ASN A 44 3.59 8.30 0.23
C ASN A 44 4.41 7.78 1.41
N CYS A 45 4.19 8.34 2.60
CA CYS A 45 4.91 7.95 3.81
C CYS A 45 3.94 7.76 4.98
N LEU A 46 4.07 6.62 5.68
CA LEU A 46 3.32 6.30 6.88
C LEU A 46 4.23 6.27 8.09
N LYS A 47 3.66 6.62 9.26
CA LYS A 47 4.39 6.57 10.53
C LYS A 47 4.57 5.12 10.95
N GLU A 48 5.79 4.78 11.36
CA GLU A 48 6.12 3.44 11.84
C GLU A 48 5.36 3.09 13.13
N GLY A 49 4.97 1.82 13.26
CA GLY A 49 4.34 1.28 14.47
C GLY A 49 2.92 1.76 14.74
N ILE A 50 2.31 2.53 13.84
CA ILE A 50 0.91 2.96 13.95
C ILE A 50 0.00 1.95 13.24
N PRO A 51 -1.07 1.47 13.88
CA PRO A 51 -2.04 0.61 13.22
C PRO A 51 -2.79 1.34 12.11
N LEU A 52 -3.10 0.62 11.03
CA LEU A 52 -3.76 1.16 9.85
C LEU A 52 -5.08 0.46 9.57
N ARG A 53 -5.97 1.15 8.85
CA ARG A 53 -7.21 0.59 8.31
C ARG A 53 -7.21 0.71 6.81
N VAL A 54 -7.46 -0.40 6.12
CA VAL A 54 -7.68 -0.45 4.68
C VAL A 54 -9.15 -0.76 4.45
N ASN A 55 -9.81 0.06 3.63
CA ASN A 55 -11.22 -0.13 3.29
C ASN A 55 -11.36 -0.16 1.78
N GLY A 56 -12.25 -1.01 1.29
CA GLY A 56 -12.49 -1.15 -0.13
C GLY A 56 -13.82 -1.81 -0.44
N LYS A 57 -14.08 -1.97 -1.73
CA LYS A 57 -15.22 -2.71 -2.27
C LYS A 57 -14.72 -3.90 -3.07
N VAL A 58 -15.44 -5.01 -2.98
CA VAL A 58 -15.14 -6.22 -3.77
C VAL A 58 -16.38 -6.57 -4.59
N SER A 59 -16.15 -6.77 -5.88
CA SER A 59 -17.15 -7.23 -6.85
C SER A 59 -16.52 -8.35 -7.68
N GLY A 60 -17.32 -9.30 -8.14
CA GLY A 60 -16.82 -10.42 -8.91
C GLY A 60 -17.85 -11.50 -9.13
N ILE A 61 -17.39 -12.62 -9.69
CA ILE A 61 -18.21 -13.79 -9.99
C ILE A 61 -17.48 -15.01 -9.42
N VAL A 62 -18.18 -15.80 -8.60
CA VAL A 62 -17.68 -17.06 -8.03
C VAL A 62 -18.70 -18.14 -8.33
N ASN A 63 -18.26 -19.23 -8.97
CA ASN A 63 -19.12 -20.36 -9.34
C ASN A 63 -20.40 -19.95 -10.12
N GLY A 64 -20.30 -18.90 -10.95
CA GLY A 64 -21.43 -18.36 -11.71
C GLY A 64 -22.36 -17.42 -10.92
N GLN A 65 -22.15 -17.26 -9.61
CA GLN A 65 -22.87 -16.29 -8.79
C GLN A 65 -22.13 -14.95 -8.79
N GLU A 66 -22.79 -13.91 -9.28
CA GLU A 66 -22.29 -12.55 -9.23
C GLU A 66 -22.53 -11.92 -7.85
N PHE A 67 -21.55 -11.15 -7.38
CA PHE A 67 -21.69 -10.27 -6.24
C PHE A 67 -21.06 -8.91 -6.56
N SER A 68 -21.62 -7.86 -5.96
CA SER A 68 -21.15 -6.50 -6.22
C SER A 68 -21.15 -5.66 -4.94
N GLN A 69 -20.14 -4.81 -4.81
CA GLN A 69 -19.99 -3.83 -3.72
C GLN A 69 -20.02 -4.41 -2.31
N LEU A 70 -19.45 -5.60 -2.12
CA LEU A 70 -19.18 -6.15 -0.79
C LEU A 70 -18.15 -5.26 -0.08
N ASP A 71 -18.27 -5.10 1.24
CA ASP A 71 -17.30 -4.30 2.00
C ASP A 71 -16.08 -5.14 2.32
N LEU A 72 -14.90 -4.66 1.96
CA LEU A 72 -13.64 -5.15 2.50
C LEU A 72 -13.15 -4.17 3.55
N GLN A 73 -12.87 -4.68 4.75
CA GLN A 73 -12.25 -3.94 5.83
C GLN A 73 -11.04 -4.73 6.32
N SER A 74 -9.90 -4.09 6.43
CA SER A 74 -8.69 -4.69 6.98
C SER A 74 -8.07 -3.83 8.06
N TYR A 75 -7.70 -4.45 9.18
CA TYR A 75 -6.96 -3.83 10.27
C TYR A 75 -5.53 -4.37 10.27
N VAL A 76 -4.56 -3.47 10.23
CA VAL A 76 -3.14 -3.78 10.07
C VAL A 76 -2.39 -3.37 11.32
N VAL A 77 -1.70 -4.32 11.94
CA VAL A 77 -0.79 -4.09 13.07
C VAL A 77 0.63 -4.03 12.54
N THR A 78 1.08 -2.83 12.17
CA THR A 78 2.36 -2.62 11.49
C THR A 78 3.58 -3.01 12.33
N SER A 79 3.44 -3.06 13.67
CA SER A 79 4.54 -3.44 14.58
C SER A 79 4.95 -4.91 14.48
N ASP A 80 4.03 -5.80 14.10
CA ASP A 80 4.28 -7.24 13.98
C ASP A 80 3.89 -7.82 12.61
N GLY A 81 3.32 -7.02 11.72
CA GLY A 81 2.97 -7.39 10.35
C GLY A 81 1.67 -8.19 10.24
N ARG A 82 0.87 -8.30 11.32
CA ARG A 82 -0.42 -8.99 11.27
C ARG A 82 -1.48 -8.14 10.59
N THR A 83 -2.28 -8.78 9.75
CA THR A 83 -3.40 -8.15 9.04
C THR A 83 -4.66 -8.97 9.22
N TYR A 84 -5.77 -8.31 9.55
CA TYR A 84 -7.07 -8.93 9.75
C TYR A 84 -8.04 -8.38 8.72
N THR A 85 -8.37 -9.18 7.70
CA THR A 85 -9.26 -8.76 6.62
C THR A 85 -10.62 -9.46 6.75
N ALA A 86 -11.69 -8.66 6.72
CA ALA A 86 -13.07 -9.14 6.70
C ALA A 86 -13.76 -8.65 5.42
N ILE A 87 -14.53 -9.54 4.80
CA ILE A 87 -15.45 -9.21 3.71
C ILE A 87 -16.87 -9.42 4.21
N SER A 88 -17.65 -8.35 4.23
CA SER A 88 -19.01 -8.34 4.79
C SER A 88 -20.07 -8.41 3.69
N ARG A 89 -21.28 -8.82 4.09
CA ARG A 89 -22.48 -8.94 3.21
C ARG A 89 -22.35 -10.02 2.12
N VAL A 90 -21.49 -11.02 2.36
CA VAL A 90 -21.38 -12.21 1.50
C VAL A 90 -22.67 -13.01 1.56
N GLN A 91 -23.23 -13.35 0.39
CA GLN A 91 -24.43 -14.19 0.30
C GLN A 91 -24.10 -15.63 0.75
N SER A 92 -25.04 -16.27 1.44
CA SER A 92 -24.86 -17.63 1.96
C SER A 92 -24.56 -18.67 0.88
N THR A 93 -25.03 -18.43 -0.36
CA THR A 93 -24.80 -19.27 -1.54
C THR A 93 -23.32 -19.45 -1.89
N ILE A 94 -22.48 -18.43 -1.64
CA ILE A 94 -21.04 -18.45 -1.93
C ILE A 94 -20.18 -18.37 -0.66
N GLY A 95 -20.78 -18.40 0.53
CA GLY A 95 -20.08 -18.13 1.79
C GLY A 95 -18.89 -19.06 2.05
N TYR A 96 -19.02 -20.35 1.75
CA TYR A 96 -17.94 -21.33 1.87
C TYR A 96 -16.88 -21.14 0.78
N ASP A 97 -17.29 -20.87 -0.46
CA ASP A 97 -16.38 -20.65 -1.58
C ASP A 97 -15.49 -19.41 -1.35
N MET A 98 -16.06 -18.37 -0.74
CA MET A 98 -15.34 -17.14 -0.39
C MET A 98 -14.18 -17.37 0.59
N GLN A 99 -14.18 -18.46 1.37
CA GLN A 99 -13.07 -18.79 2.27
C GLN A 99 -11.78 -19.17 1.51
N THR A 100 -11.90 -19.59 0.25
CA THR A 100 -10.75 -19.90 -0.60
C THR A 100 -10.04 -18.64 -1.12
N LEU A 101 -10.70 -17.48 -1.07
CA LEU A 101 -10.19 -16.19 -1.56
C LEU A 101 -9.29 -15.46 -0.56
N ASN A 102 -8.52 -16.21 0.24
CA ASN A 102 -7.56 -15.66 1.20
C ASN A 102 -6.52 -14.73 0.57
N VAL A 103 -6.28 -14.85 -0.74
CA VAL A 103 -5.39 -13.98 -1.52
C VAL A 103 -5.77 -12.50 -1.38
N LEU A 104 -7.07 -12.17 -1.28
CA LEU A 104 -7.52 -10.79 -1.10
C LEU A 104 -6.97 -10.15 0.18
N GLY A 105 -6.89 -10.92 1.27
CA GLY A 105 -6.24 -10.49 2.50
C GLY A 105 -4.71 -10.55 2.41
N GLY A 106 -4.18 -11.55 1.70
CA GLY A 106 -2.73 -11.77 1.55
C GLY A 106 -2.00 -10.60 0.89
N VAL A 107 -2.61 -9.92 -0.09
CA VAL A 107 -2.01 -8.72 -0.71
C VAL A 107 -1.80 -7.60 0.32
N ILE A 108 -2.77 -7.39 1.21
CA ILE A 108 -2.64 -6.40 2.30
C ILE A 108 -1.55 -6.83 3.29
N GLY A 109 -1.47 -8.13 3.57
CA GLY A 109 -0.38 -8.72 4.35
C GLY A 109 1.00 -8.44 3.75
N TRP A 110 1.16 -8.59 2.43
CA TRP A 110 2.41 -8.27 1.73
C TRP A 110 2.74 -6.76 1.77
N LEU A 111 1.74 -5.90 1.57
CA LEU A 111 1.92 -4.45 1.63
C LEU A 111 2.49 -4.01 2.98
N PHE A 112 1.96 -4.55 4.07
CA PHE A 112 2.32 -4.12 5.42
C PHE A 112 3.08 -5.17 6.24
N ALA A 113 3.75 -6.10 5.55
CA ALA A 113 4.58 -7.10 6.20
C ALA A 113 5.66 -6.44 7.06
N ARG A 114 5.99 -7.05 8.20
CA ARG A 114 7.12 -6.59 9.01
C ARG A 114 8.43 -6.87 8.26
N PRO A 115 9.22 -5.85 7.90
CA PRO A 115 10.47 -6.07 7.21
C PRO A 115 11.49 -6.79 8.10
N LEU A 116 12.28 -7.69 7.52
CA LEU A 116 13.42 -8.33 8.18
C LEU A 116 14.72 -7.85 7.54
N ASN A 117 15.69 -7.45 8.37
CA ASN A 117 16.98 -6.91 7.92
C ASN A 117 16.80 -5.71 6.97
N LYS A 118 17.27 -5.84 5.72
CA LYS A 118 17.20 -4.81 4.67
C LYS A 118 16.06 -5.06 3.66
N ALA A 119 15.20 -6.04 3.90
CA ALA A 119 14.07 -6.28 3.01
C ALA A 119 13.07 -5.13 3.08
N SER A 120 12.33 -4.91 1.99
CA SER A 120 11.22 -3.95 1.92
C SER A 120 9.90 -4.71 1.83
N ASN A 121 8.87 -4.22 2.51
CA ASN A 121 7.50 -4.68 2.28
C ASN A 121 6.89 -3.98 1.05
N GLY A 122 5.68 -4.39 0.67
CA GLY A 122 5.03 -3.83 -0.52
C GLY A 122 4.81 -2.32 -0.42
N TYR A 123 4.37 -1.81 0.73
CA TYR A 123 4.11 -0.38 0.92
C TYR A 123 5.39 0.47 0.79
N ALA A 124 6.53 -0.03 1.28
CA ALA A 124 7.81 0.63 1.11
C ALA A 124 8.24 0.74 -0.37
N LEU A 125 7.81 -0.21 -1.21
CA LEU A 125 8.11 -0.23 -2.64
C LEU A 125 7.10 0.61 -3.45
N THR A 126 5.82 0.52 -3.13
CA THR A 126 4.73 1.06 -3.97
C THR A 126 4.15 2.37 -3.43
N GLY A 127 4.22 2.60 -2.12
CA GLY A 127 3.49 3.68 -1.44
C GLY A 127 1.97 3.54 -1.46
N ALA A 128 1.45 2.37 -1.83
CA ALA A 128 0.03 2.06 -1.97
C ALA A 128 -0.36 0.89 -1.07
#